data_AF-A0AAP3BBL0-F1
#
_entry.id   AF-A0AAP3BBL0-F1
#
_cell.length_a   1.000
_cell.length_b   1.000
_cell.length_c   1.000
_cell.angle_alpha   90.00
_cell.angle_beta   90.00
_cell.angle_gamma   90.00
#
_symmetry.space_group_name_H-M   'P 1'
#
loop_
_entity.id
_entity.type
_entity.pdbx_description
1 polymer ?
#
loop_
_entity_poly.entity_id
_entity_poly.type
_entity_poly.pdbx_seq_one_letter_code
_entity_poly.pdbx_strand_id
1 'polypeptide(L)' 'MDTLAELFAHVITIFCTFGMICKKKYVIKTAVVYDEGIPIYVSLIVPIEHPLLEDIQATFESEIIMFQNNK' A
#
# COMPACT_ATOMS: atom_id res chain seq x y z
N MET A 1 -1.86 10.41 -16.73
CA MET A 1 -2.74 10.05 -15.59
C MET A 1 -2.46 8.57 -15.32
N ASP A 2 -1.26 8.22 -14.85
CA ASP A 2 -0.81 6.81 -14.89
C ASP A 2 0.05 6.40 -13.69
N THR A 3 0.32 7.33 -12.76
CA THR A 3 1.27 7.10 -11.65
C THR A 3 0.73 6.18 -10.58
N LEU A 4 -0.58 6.25 -10.26
CA LEU A 4 -1.18 5.40 -9.24
C LEU A 4 -1.17 3.92 -9.68
N ALA A 5 -1.57 3.65 -10.93
CA ALA A 5 -1.62 2.30 -11.48
C ALA A 5 -0.22 1.67 -11.59
N GLU A 6 0.78 2.45 -11.99
CA GLU A 6 2.18 2.00 -12.03
C GLU A 6 2.76 1.71 -10.63
N LEU A 7 2.38 2.51 -9.63
CA LEU A 7 2.76 2.29 -8.24
C LEU A 7 2.15 0.99 -7.69
N PHE A 8 0.84 0.78 -7.92
CA PHE A 8 0.15 -0.45 -7.52
C PHE A 8 0.71 -1.69 -8.23
N ALA A 9 1.03 -1.58 -9.52
CA ALA A 9 1.62 -2.68 -10.29
C ALA A 9 3.02 -3.06 -9.75
N HIS A 10 3.85 -2.07 -9.39
CA HIS A 10 5.14 -2.34 -8.76
C HIS A 10 4.99 -3.05 -7.41
N VAL A 11 4.07 -2.58 -6.56
CA VAL A 11 3.81 -3.18 -5.23
C VAL A 11 3.33 -4.63 -5.37
N ILE A 12 2.43 -4.92 -6.31
CA ILE A 12 1.90 -6.28 -6.56
C ILE A 12 2.98 -7.21 -7.16
N THR A 13 3.89 -6.69 -7.98
CA THR A 13 4.95 -7.52 -8.59
C THR A 13 5.96 -8.04 -7.56
N ILE A 14 6.22 -7.27 -6.50
CA ILE A 14 7.04 -7.70 -5.35
C ILE A 14 6.41 -8.91 -4.63
N PHE A 15 5.07 -8.95 -4.56
CA PHE A 15 4.34 -10.05 -3.92
C PHE A 15 4.48 -11.40 -4.65
N CYS A 16 4.58 -11.41 -5.98
CA CYS A 16 4.61 -12.65 -6.76
C CYS A 16 6.00 -13.29 -6.89
N THR A 17 7.09 -12.52 -6.75
CA THR A 17 8.45 -13.05 -6.91
C THR A 17 8.98 -13.77 -5.67
N PHE A 18 8.45 -13.47 -4.48
CA PHE A 18 8.77 -14.20 -3.25
C PHE A 18 7.82 -15.39 -3.03
N GLY A 19 7.89 -16.35 -3.95
CA GLY A 19 7.20 -17.64 -3.91
C GLY A 19 7.64 -18.54 -2.75
N MET A 20 7.33 -18.15 -1.52
CA MET A 20 7.35 -19.01 -0.35
C MET A 20 6.12 -18.71 0.50
N ILE A 21 5.16 -19.64 0.46
CA ILE A 21 4.03 -19.72 1.38
C ILE A 21 4.59 -20.03 2.77
N CYS A 22 5.19 -19.02 3.41
CA CYS A 22 5.38 -19.02 4.84
C CYS A 22 4.07 -18.48 5.44
N LYS A 23 3.60 -19.09 6.53
CA LYS A 23 2.58 -18.50 7.41
C LYS A 23 3.18 -17.24 8.07
N LYS A 24 3.51 -16.23 7.28
CA LYS A 24 4.09 -14.99 7.75
C LYS A 24 2.99 -14.18 8.39
N LYS A 25 3.29 -13.59 9.54
CA LYS A 25 2.43 -12.56 10.12
C LYS A 25 2.55 -11.33 9.23
N TYR A 26 1.43 -10.71 8.90
CA TYR A 26 1.38 -9.51 8.09
C TYR A 26 0.89 -8.35 8.94
N VAL A 27 1.42 -7.16 8.67
CA VAL A 27 0.73 -5.92 9.01
C VAL A 27 -0.27 -5.64 7.90
N ILE A 28 -1.50 -5.32 8.29
CA ILE A 28 -2.54 -4.86 7.38
C ILE A 28 -2.94 -3.46 7.85
N LYS A 29 -2.76 -2.46 6.99
CA LYS A 29 -3.28 -1.11 7.19
C LYS A 29 -4.29 -0.80 6.10
N THR A 30 -5.43 -0.27 6.49
CA THR A 30 -6.49 0.13 5.55
C THR A 30 -6.79 1.61 5.72
N ALA A 31 -6.92 2.30 4.60
CA ALA A 31 -7.32 3.70 4.54
C ALA A 31 -8.49 3.86 3.56
N VAL A 32 -9.33 4.85 3.82
CA VAL A 32 -10.41 5.25 2.91
C VAL A 32 -10.03 6.61 2.32
N VAL A 33 -9.94 6.69 1.01
CA VAL A 33 -9.70 7.94 0.27
C VAL A 33 -10.94 8.28 -0.54
N TYR A 34 -11.28 9.57 -0.63
CA TYR A 34 -12.45 10.01 -1.37
C TYR A 34 -12.02 10.57 -2.71
N ASP A 35 -12.29 9.85 -3.80
CA ASP A 35 -12.04 10.34 -5.15
C ASP A 35 -13.32 10.82 -5.83
N GLU A 36 -13.38 12.10 -6.23
CA GLU A 36 -14.60 12.72 -6.81
C GLU A 36 -15.92 12.42 -6.05
N GLY A 37 -15.85 12.32 -4.71
CA GLY A 37 -17.00 11.97 -3.86
C GLY A 37 -17.29 10.47 -3.73
N ILE A 38 -16.49 9.62 -4.37
CA ILE A 38 -16.56 8.16 -4.28
C ILE A 38 -15.53 7.65 -3.26
N PRO A 39 -15.94 6.87 -2.25
CA PRO A 39 -14.99 6.26 -1.32
C PRO A 39 -14.25 5.10 -1.98
N ILE A 40 -12.92 5.16 -1.95
CA ILE A 40 -11.99 4.13 -2.39
C ILE A 40 -11.26 3.57 -1.18
N TYR A 41 -11.30 2.25 -1.03
CA TYR A 41 -10.63 1.55 0.06
C TYR A 41 -9.27 1.06 -0.42
N VAL A 42 -8.20 1.51 0.23
CA VAL A 42 -6.83 1.12 -0.08
C VAL A 42 -6.27 0.36 1.11
N SER A 43 -5.70 -0.82 0.86
CA SER A 43 -5.06 -1.62 1.91
C SER A 43 -3.61 -1.90 1.58
N LEU A 44 -2.73 -1.59 2.52
CA LEU A 44 -1.35 -2.02 2.56
C LEU A 44 -1.26 -3.33 3.32
N ILE A 45 -0.70 -4.35 2.69
CA ILE A 45 -0.39 -5.64 3.32
C ILE A 45 1.12 -5.81 3.21
N VAL A 46 1.81 -6.06 4.32
CA VAL A 46 3.28 -6.24 4.32
C VAL A 46 3.66 -7.31 5.33
N PRO A 47 4.58 -8.24 5.02
CA PRO A 47 5.12 -9.17 6.02
C PRO A 47 5.79 -8.41 7.17
N ILE A 48 5.54 -8.82 8.42
CA ILE A 48 6.17 -8.18 9.60
C ILE A 48 7.70 -8.30 9.57
N GLU A 49 8.23 -9.34 8.93
CA GLU A 49 9.67 -9.58 8.81
C GLU A 49 10.32 -8.73 7.70
N HIS A 50 9.57 -7.86 7.02
CA HIS A 50 10.13 -7.03 5.96
C HIS A 50 11.13 -6.03 6.55
N PRO A 51 12.38 -5.95 6.02
CA PRO A 51 13.43 -5.11 6.60
C PRO A 51 13.10 -3.61 6.60
N LEU A 52 12.23 -3.18 5.68
CA LEU A 52 11.76 -1.79 5.54
C LEU A 52 10.30 -1.62 6.00
N LEU A 53 9.81 -2.46 6.91
CA LEU A 53 8.40 -2.46 7.31
C LEU A 53 7.93 -1.10 7.85
N GLU A 54 8.74 -0.43 8.67
CA GLU A 54 8.40 0.87 9.27
C GLU A 54 8.32 1.97 8.20
N ASP A 55 9.33 2.02 7.32
CA ASP A 55 9.38 2.98 6.22
C ASP A 55 8.19 2.82 5.27
N ILE A 56 7.87 1.58 4.87
CA ILE A 56 6.74 1.31 3.98
C ILE A 56 5.41 1.76 4.60
N GLN A 57 5.23 1.53 5.90
CA GLN A 57 4.03 1.99 6.60
C GLN A 57 3.96 3.51 6.67
N ALA A 58 5.07 4.18 6.99
CA ALA A 58 5.14 5.64 7.05
C ALA A 58 4.91 6.30 5.69
N THR A 59 5.48 5.74 4.62
CA THR A 59 5.22 6.17 3.24
C THR A 59 3.76 5.99 2.88
N PHE A 60 3.16 4.84 3.19
CA PHE A 60 1.74 4.61 2.92
C PHE A 60 0.85 5.66 3.60
N GLU A 61 1.08 5.95 4.88
CA GLU A 61 0.32 7.00 5.59
C GLU A 61 0.51 8.38 4.96
N SER A 62 1.74 8.72 4.60
CA SER A 62 2.06 10.01 3.97
C SER A 62 1.38 10.18 2.61
N GLU A 63 1.39 9.13 1.77
CA GLU A 63 0.74 9.13 0.46
C GLU A 63 -0.78 9.27 0.57
N ILE A 64 -1.40 8.58 1.53
CA ILE A 64 -2.84 8.72 1.80
C ILE A 64 -3.19 10.16 2.19
N ILE A 65 -2.40 10.79 3.07
CA ILE A 65 -2.60 12.18 3.48
C ILE A 65 -2.40 13.13 2.30
N MET A 66 -1.34 12.96 1.51
CA MET A 66 -1.10 13.78 0.34
C MET A 66 -2.22 13.67 -0.69
N PHE A 67 -2.74 12.46 -0.93
CA PHE A 67 -3.85 12.24 -1.86
C PHE A 67 -5.14 12.92 -1.39
N GLN A 68 -5.43 12.88 -0.08
CA GLN A 68 -6.60 13.56 0.48
C GLN A 68 -6.47 15.09 0.47
N ASN A 69 -5.26 15.62 0.66
CA ASN A 69 -5.02 17.07 0.75
C ASN A 69 -4.76 17.77 -0.60
N ASN A 70 -4.33 17.06 -1.64
CA ASN A 70 -4.08 17.62 -2.99
C ASN A 70 -5.32 17.60 -3.91
N LYS A 71 -6.51 17.46 -3.32
CA LYS A 71 -7.81 17.63 -3.99
C LYS A 71 -8.31 19.06 -3.81
#